data_AF-D0UP42-F1
#
_entry.id   AF-D0UP42-F1
#
_cell.length_a   1.000
_cell.length_b   1.000
_cell.length_c   1.000
_cell.angle_alpha   90.00
_cell.angle_beta   90.00
_cell.angle_gamma   90.00
#
_symmetry.space_group_name_H-M   'P 1'
#
loop_
_entity.id
_entity.type
_entity.pdbx_description
1 polymer ?
#
loop_
_entity_poly.entity_id
_entity_poly.type
_entity_poly.pdbx_seq_one_letter_code
_entity_poly.pdbx_strand_id
1 'polypeptide(L)'
;RAFKSKVNVASVIITKLDGHARGGGALSAVAATQSPIIFIGTGEYIDDFESFKVKPFVSKLLGMGDIEGLIDKVNELKIEDNEELMEKIKHGEFSLRDMYE
;
A
#
# COMPACT_ATOMS: atom_id res chain seq x y z
N ARG A 1 15.66 -12.27 12.61
CA ARG A 1 16.38 -13.55 12.82
C ARG A 1 16.41 -13.98 14.29
N ALA A 2 17.02 -13.22 15.20
CA ALA A 2 17.15 -13.62 16.61
C ALA A 2 15.80 -13.94 17.30
N PHE A 3 14.77 -13.10 17.09
CA PHE A 3 13.42 -13.37 17.59
C PHE A 3 12.83 -14.66 17.00
N LYS A 4 12.85 -14.83 15.67
CA LYS A 4 12.39 -16.04 14.97
C LYS A 4 13.10 -17.33 15.45
N SER A 5 14.36 -17.24 15.86
CA SER A 5 15.11 -18.38 16.40
C SER A 5 14.76 -18.74 17.85
N LYS A 6 14.13 -17.82 18.59
CA LYS A 6 13.72 -18.03 19.99
C LYS A 6 12.24 -18.35 20.10
N VAL A 7 11.43 -17.75 19.24
CA VAL A 7 9.97 -17.91 19.20
C VAL A 7 9.54 -18.04 17.75
N ASN A 8 8.56 -18.89 17.48
CA ASN A 8 8.03 -19.05 16.13
C ASN A 8 7.20 -17.83 15.72
N VAL A 9 7.82 -16.90 15.00
CA VAL A 9 7.13 -15.73 14.43
C VAL A 9 6.40 -16.15 13.16
N ALA A 10 5.08 -16.02 13.12
CA ALA A 10 4.28 -16.41 11.94
C ALA A 10 4.16 -15.27 10.91
N SER A 11 4.07 -14.03 11.38
CA SER A 11 3.83 -12.86 10.52
C SER A 11 4.47 -11.62 11.10
N VAL A 12 4.64 -10.60 10.26
CA VAL A 12 5.24 -9.32 10.62
C VAL A 12 4.27 -8.17 10.31
N ILE A 13 4.30 -7.14 11.14
CA ILE A 13 3.62 -5.86 10.93
C ILE A 13 4.70 -4.79 10.80
N ILE A 14 4.55 -3.89 9.83
CA ILE A 14 5.49 -2.76 9.64
C ILE A 14 4.79 -1.48 10.05
N THR A 15 5.34 -0.75 11.02
CA THR A 15 4.76 0.51 11.49
C THR A 15 5.55 1.71 11.02
N LYS A 16 4.96 2.90 11.11
CA LYS A 16 5.57 4.20 10.79
C LYS A 16 6.00 4.34 9.32
N LEU A 17 5.14 3.89 8.40
CA LEU A 17 5.36 4.06 6.96
C LEU A 17 4.94 5.46 6.44
N ASP A 18 4.35 6.30 7.28
CA ASP A 18 4.14 7.73 7.06
C ASP A 18 5.44 8.55 7.01
N GLY A 19 6.53 8.02 7.58
CA GLY A 19 7.83 8.68 7.57
C GLY A 19 8.60 8.53 6.25
N HIS A 20 9.78 9.15 6.18
CA HIS A 20 10.70 9.04 5.02
C HIS A 20 11.40 7.67 4.88
N ALA A 21 11.04 6.69 5.70
CA ALA A 21 11.67 5.38 5.70
C ALA A 21 11.16 4.56 4.51
N ARG A 22 12.03 4.30 3.51
CA ARG A 22 11.72 3.54 2.29
C ARG A 22 11.53 2.02 2.50
N GLY A 23 11.11 1.58 3.69
CA GLY A 23 10.75 0.17 3.94
C GLY A 23 11.88 -0.87 3.87
N GLY A 24 13.17 -0.49 3.76
CA GLY A 24 14.27 -1.44 3.62
C GLY A 24 14.42 -2.42 4.80
N GLY A 25 14.07 -1.99 6.02
CA GLY A 25 14.03 -2.85 7.20
C GLY A 25 12.97 -3.96 7.10
N ALA A 26 11.86 -3.69 6.41
CA ALA A 26 10.81 -4.68 6.18
C ALA A 26 11.26 -5.80 5.25
N LEU A 27 11.89 -5.45 4.12
CA LEU A 27 12.48 -6.44 3.20
C LEU A 27 13.49 -7.32 3.92
N SER A 28 14.33 -6.70 4.76
CA SER A 28 15.33 -7.42 5.57
C SER A 28 14.68 -8.36 6.60
N ALA A 29 13.58 -7.93 7.23
CA ALA A 29 12.83 -8.75 8.19
C ALA A 29 12.20 -9.97 7.50
N VAL A 30 11.55 -9.78 6.34
CA VAL A 30 10.97 -10.88 5.57
C VAL A 30 12.04 -11.86 5.12
N ALA A 31 13.14 -11.37 4.53
CA ALA A 31 14.25 -12.23 4.10
C ALA A 31 14.85 -13.04 5.25
N ALA A 32 14.99 -12.43 6.44
CA ALA A 32 15.60 -13.06 7.60
C ALA A 32 14.67 -13.96 8.43
N THR A 33 13.35 -13.85 8.26
CA THR A 33 12.35 -14.59 9.05
C THR A 33 11.47 -15.51 8.22
N GLN A 34 11.45 -15.35 6.90
CA GLN A 34 10.54 -15.99 5.94
C GLN A 34 9.07 -15.89 6.36
N SER A 35 8.73 -14.86 7.13
CA SER A 35 7.38 -14.61 7.62
C SER A 35 6.74 -13.50 6.78
N PRO A 36 5.51 -13.68 6.28
CA PRO A 36 4.84 -12.67 5.48
C PRO A 36 4.51 -11.42 6.30
N ILE A 37 4.45 -10.28 5.61
CA ILE A 37 3.89 -9.04 6.15
C ILE A 37 2.37 -9.10 5.96
N ILE A 38 1.62 -8.80 7.01
CA ILE A 38 0.15 -8.86 6.98
C ILE A 38 -0.51 -7.49 7.10
N PHE A 39 0.11 -6.56 7.83
CA PHE A 39 -0.41 -5.20 8.01
C PHE A 39 0.72 -4.18 8.00
N ILE A 40 0.35 -2.95 7.67
CA ILE A 40 1.20 -1.79 7.77
C ILE A 40 0.51 -0.63 8.51
N GLY A 41 1.30 0.09 9.30
CA GLY A 41 0.86 1.30 9.98
C GLY A 41 1.37 2.53 9.23
N THR A 42 0.45 3.40 8.80
CA THR A 42 0.69 4.57 7.96
C THR A 42 0.46 5.88 8.70
N GLY A 43 0.61 5.87 10.02
CA GLY A 43 0.43 7.06 10.85
C GLY A 43 0.33 6.71 12.34
N GLU A 44 -0.19 7.66 13.12
CA GLU A 44 -0.28 7.58 14.58
C GLU A 44 -1.71 7.33 15.08
N TYR A 45 -2.72 7.55 14.25
CA TYR A 45 -4.11 7.36 14.62
C TYR A 45 -4.50 5.88 14.56
N ILE A 46 -5.60 5.54 15.25
CA ILE A 46 -6.09 4.15 15.31
C ILE A 46 -6.53 3.63 13.94
N ASP A 47 -6.96 4.53 13.06
CA ASP A 47 -7.42 4.22 11.71
C ASP A 47 -6.26 4.12 10.70
N ASP A 48 -5.03 4.49 11.09
CA ASP A 48 -3.84 4.45 10.24
C ASP A 48 -3.22 3.04 10.19
N PHE A 49 -4.06 2.01 10.11
CA PHE A 49 -3.67 0.61 10.12
C PHE A 49 -4.34 -0.15 8.98
N GLU A 50 -3.56 -0.48 7.95
CA GLU A 50 -4.08 -1.03 6.70
C GLU A 50 -3.48 -2.42 6.38
N SER A 51 -4.26 -3.23 5.66
CA SER A 51 -3.80 -4.55 5.19
C SER A 51 -2.67 -4.38 4.19
N PHE A 52 -1.63 -5.20 4.32
CA PHE A 52 -0.49 -5.12 3.42
C PHE A 52 -0.82 -5.68 2.03
N LYS A 53 -0.66 -4.83 1.01
CA LYS A 53 -0.70 -5.24 -0.41
C LYS A 53 0.69 -5.05 -1.03
N VAL A 54 1.25 -6.14 -1.61
CA VAL A 54 2.63 -6.16 -2.12
C VAL A 54 2.83 -5.18 -3.29
N LYS A 55 1.93 -5.18 -4.27
CA LYS A 55 2.05 -4.36 -5.48
C LYS A 55 2.06 -2.86 -5.18
N PRO A 56 1.10 -2.28 -4.44
CA PRO A 56 1.13 -0.87 -4.06
C PRO A 56 2.39 -0.49 -3.30
N PHE A 57 2.82 -1.35 -2.37
CA PHE A 57 4.03 -1.10 -1.58
C PHE A 57 5.29 -1.03 -2.45
N VAL A 58 5.47 -1.96 -3.39
CA VAL A 58 6.60 -1.95 -4.32
C VAL A 58 6.54 -0.74 -5.26
N SER A 59 5.34 -0.39 -5.76
CA SER A 59 5.14 0.79 -6.61
C SER A 59 5.52 2.10 -5.90
N LYS A 60 5.09 2.27 -4.64
CA LYS A 60 5.51 3.38 -3.77
C LYS A 60 7.03 3.40 -3.56
N LEU A 61 7.64 2.24 -3.31
CA LEU A 61 9.09 2.12 -3.10
C LEU A 61 9.91 2.47 -4.35
N LEU A 62 9.37 2.19 -5.55
CA LEU A 62 9.95 2.55 -6.84
C LEU A 62 9.63 4.00 -7.27
N GLY A 63 8.81 4.74 -6.50
CA GLY A 63 8.43 6.11 -6.81
C GLY A 63 7.37 6.24 -7.91
N MET A 64 6.68 5.14 -8.26
CA MET A 64 5.65 5.11 -9.30
C MET A 64 4.25 5.52 -8.79
N GLY A 65 4.11 5.83 -7.49
CA GLY A 65 2.82 6.17 -6.87
C GLY A 65 1.94 4.94 -6.63
N ASP A 66 0.68 5.15 -6.22
CA ASP A 66 -0.28 4.09 -5.88
C ASP A 66 -1.51 4.12 -6.79
N ILE A 67 -1.35 3.61 -8.01
CA ILE A 67 -2.42 3.58 -9.02
C ILE A 67 -3.53 2.59 -8.63
N GLU A 68 -3.18 1.44 -8.04
CA GLU A 68 -4.17 0.46 -7.56
C GLU A 68 -5.02 1.06 -6.43
N GLY A 69 -4.43 1.77 -5.47
CA GLY A 69 -5.18 2.44 -4.41
C GLY A 69 -6.10 3.56 -4.91
N LEU A 70 -5.69 4.29 -5.95
CA LEU A 70 -6.56 5.28 -6.61
C LEU A 70 -7.78 4.60 -7.26
N ILE A 71 -7.57 3.49 -7.96
CA ILE A 71 -8.64 2.70 -8.58
C ILE A 71 -9.60 2.16 -7.51
N ASP A 72 -9.07 1.62 -6.40
CA ASP A 72 -9.88 1.12 -5.29
C ASP A 72 -10.77 2.23 -4.70
N LYS A 73 -10.23 3.46 -4.53
CA LYS A 73 -10.99 4.62 -4.04
C LYS A 73 -12.11 5.04 -5.00
N VAL A 74 -11.84 5.03 -6.31
CA VAL A 74 -12.81 5.34 -7.36
C VAL A 74 -13.94 4.31 -7.38
N ASN A 75 -13.62 3.03 -7.22
CA ASN A 75 -14.60 1.95 -7.13
C ASN A 75 -15.45 2.05 -5.85
N GLU A 76 -14.85 2.37 -4.69
CA GLU A 76 -15.57 2.57 -3.42
C GLU A 76 -16.57 3.73 -3.47
N LEU A 77 -16.26 4.78 -4.22
CA LEU A 77 -17.15 5.93 -4.42
C LEU A 77 -18.36 5.61 -5.30
N LYS A 78 -18.49 4.35 -5.78
CA LYS A 78 -19.56 3.90 -6.69
C LYS A 78 -19.69 4.79 -7.92
N ILE A 79 -18.56 5.19 -8.50
CA ILE A 79 -18.52 5.68 -9.88
C ILE A 79 -18.66 4.44 -10.80
N GLU A 80 -19.72 3.66 -10.60
CA GLU A 80 -19.99 2.41 -11.32
C GLU A 80 -20.45 2.68 -12.78
N ASP A 81 -20.83 3.92 -13.09
CA ASP A 81 -21.41 4.29 -14.39
C ASP A 81 -20.41 4.89 -15.40
N ASN A 82 -19.11 4.97 -15.07
CA ASN A 82 -18.17 5.75 -15.89
C ASN A 82 -16.92 4.95 -16.30
N GLU A 83 -17.11 3.91 -17.13
CA GLU A 83 -16.02 3.15 -17.77
C GLU A 83 -15.02 4.08 -18.49
N GLU A 84 -15.49 5.19 -19.06
CA GLU A 84 -14.66 6.23 -19.68
C GLU A 84 -13.69 6.88 -18.69
N LEU A 85 -14.15 7.17 -17.47
CA LEU A 85 -13.32 7.74 -16.42
C LEU A 85 -12.20 6.78 -16.02
N MET A 86 -12.52 5.49 -15.94
CA MET A 86 -11.56 4.42 -15.63
C MET A 86 -10.50 4.26 -16.73
N GLU A 87 -10.89 4.35 -18.00
CA GLU A 87 -9.95 4.32 -19.13
C GLU A 87 -9.04 5.56 -19.16
N LYS A 88 -9.58 6.75 -18.87
CA LYS A 88 -8.79 7.98 -18.76
C LYS A 88 -7.76 7.91 -17.63
N ILE A 89 -8.13 7.37 -16.46
CA ILE A 89 -7.21 7.17 -15.34
C ILE A 89 -6.07 6.22 -15.73
N LYS A 90 -6.39 5.09 -16.40
CA LYS A 90 -5.38 4.13 -16.86
C LYS A 90 -4.41 4.73 -17.88
N HIS A 91 -4.89 5.59 -18.77
CA HIS A 91 -4.09 6.23 -19.81
C HIS A 91 -3.37 7.50 -19.34
N GLY A 92 -3.58 7.93 -18.08
CA GLY A 92 -2.97 9.14 -17.53
C GLY A 92 -3.60 10.45 -18.02
N GLU A 93 -4.78 10.37 -18.64
CA GLU A 93 -5.58 11.52 -19.12
C GLU A 93 -6.62 11.95 -18.07
N PHE A 94 -6.25 11.89 -16.79
CA PHE A 94 -7.14 12.30 -15.70
C PHE A 94 -6.82 13.74 -15.28
N SER A 95 -7.81 14.63 -15.34
CA SER A 95 -7.66 16.04 -14.95
C SER A 95 -8.41 16.37 -13.66
N LEU A 96 -8.07 17.49 -13.03
CA LEU A 96 -8.79 18.01 -11.85
C LEU A 96 -10.27 18.32 -12.14
N ARG A 97 -10.64 18.51 -13.41
CA ARG A 97 -12.02 18.76 -13.82
C ARG A 97 -12.84 17.48 -13.79
N ASP A 98 -12.24 16.36 -14.20
CA ASP A 98 -12.85 15.02 -14.12
C ASP A 98 -13.05 14.54 -12.66
N MET A 99 -12.35 15.16 -11.69
CA MET A 99 -12.51 14.86 -10.26
C MET A 99 -13.62 15.69 -9.58
N TYR A 100 -14.08 16.77 -10.23
CA TYR A 100 -15.09 17.69 -9.69
C TYR A 100 -16.49 17.38 -10.21
N GLU A 101 -16.59 16.71 -11.36
CA GLU A 101 -17.82 16.13 -11.92
C GLU A 101 -18.17 14.80 -11.25
#